data_AF-R7SI95-F1
#
_entry.id   AF-R7SI95-F1
#
_cell.length_a   1.000
_cell.length_b   1.000
_cell.length_c   1.000
_cell.angle_alpha   90.00
_cell.angle_beta   90.00
_cell.angle_gamma   90.00
#
_symmetry.space_group_name_H-M   'P 1'
#
loop_
_entity.id
_entity.type
_entity.pdbx_description
1 polymer ?
#
loop_
_entity_poly.entity_id
_entity_poly.type
_entity_poly.pdbx_seq_one_letter_code
_entity_poly.pdbx_strand_id
1 'polypeptide(L)'
;MAHSNFMQAEGMRSLGWAEFMTVEMANNRQTMAVKYWVPKSSPPNQKRPPQQRPLPSLSGKLTISIVQVKEKTGRKGFRSPRARVEHMRFDVHWEPENGALGVIPALEDLFMPPEQLRIDLDMESLLRTVIRWHTEGVMKFFQTQLQRGTMTRNIFSPQGDVVFVSNEGSPSSQIHLCADKVVIVTVDPRTERLTLRDTGDLAAAGREPRFAAITQPLNDAPFMLPQALVLLRNATITDLAEQKVQYLGLQSYRTRNFSADEIKKLGQDAQGHIYIQLGNFPTHYLVLVIIVQDFRYALISAKEVEHSMNHDLVMEDIGWLNVRRIHGNQVTIEGGMGPDPITGQKRKREDGMGRVGPSGEQYPASFRLETNVLRELYAYCW
;
A
#
# COMPACT_ATOMS: atom_id res chain seq x y z
N MET A 1 -3.94 -37.26 -18.24
CA MET A 1 -3.56 -35.84 -18.09
C MET A 1 -4.51 -35.09 -17.14
N ALA A 2 -5.84 -35.07 -17.32
CA ALA A 2 -6.75 -34.49 -16.29
C ALA A 2 -6.59 -35.12 -14.89
N HIS A 3 -6.42 -36.45 -14.83
CA HIS A 3 -6.06 -37.15 -13.58
C HIS A 3 -4.68 -36.75 -13.04
N SER A 4 -3.72 -36.42 -13.91
CA SER A 4 -2.39 -35.94 -13.51
C SER A 4 -2.48 -34.56 -12.87
N ASN A 5 -3.26 -33.64 -13.44
CA ASN A 5 -3.45 -32.30 -12.87
C ASN A 5 -4.22 -32.36 -11.55
N PHE A 6 -5.17 -33.30 -11.42
CA PHE A 6 -5.85 -33.56 -10.16
C PHE A 6 -4.87 -34.06 -9.09
N MET A 7 -4.00 -35.01 -9.42
CA MET A 7 -2.95 -35.49 -8.50
C MET A 7 -1.95 -34.39 -8.14
N GLN A 8 -1.58 -33.52 -9.09
CA GLN A 8 -0.74 -32.35 -8.81
C GLN A 8 -1.44 -31.37 -7.86
N ALA A 9 -2.71 -31.05 -8.08
CA ALA A 9 -3.48 -30.15 -7.24
C ALA A 9 -3.66 -30.72 -5.81
N GLU A 10 -3.96 -32.01 -5.68
CA GLU A 10 -3.99 -32.70 -4.38
C GLU A 10 -2.61 -32.74 -3.72
N GLY A 11 -1.54 -32.92 -4.49
CA GLY A 11 -0.16 -32.77 -4.04
C GLY A 11 0.09 -31.39 -3.44
N MET A 12 -0.28 -30.32 -4.13
CA MET A 12 -0.17 -28.95 -3.62
C MET A 12 -0.94 -28.75 -2.30
N ARG A 13 -2.15 -29.34 -2.18
CA ARG A 13 -2.91 -29.31 -0.91
C ARG A 13 -2.11 -29.94 0.22
N SER A 14 -1.52 -31.11 -0.01
CA SER A 14 -0.67 -31.80 0.99
C SER A 14 0.58 -31.00 1.39
N LEU A 15 1.07 -30.14 0.49
CA LEU A 15 2.22 -29.25 0.71
C LEU A 15 1.86 -27.90 1.35
N GLY A 16 0.67 -27.79 1.96
CA GLY A 16 0.27 -26.62 2.76
C GLY A 16 -0.67 -25.64 2.06
N TRP A 17 -1.26 -26.01 0.93
CA TRP A 17 -2.37 -25.27 0.29
C TRP A 17 -3.75 -25.75 0.72
N ALA A 18 -3.86 -26.86 1.46
CA ALA A 18 -5.15 -27.47 1.82
C ALA A 18 -6.12 -26.51 2.52
N GLU A 19 -5.61 -25.55 3.29
CA GLU A 19 -6.43 -24.57 4.02
C GLU A 19 -6.92 -23.41 3.14
N PHE A 20 -6.32 -23.20 1.97
CA PHE A 20 -6.57 -22.05 1.10
C PHE A 20 -7.06 -22.44 -0.30
N MET A 21 -7.15 -23.74 -0.57
CA MET A 21 -7.48 -24.29 -1.87
C MET A 21 -8.35 -25.54 -1.75
N THR A 22 -9.44 -25.54 -2.53
CA THR A 22 -10.35 -26.70 -2.68
C THR A 22 -10.30 -27.19 -4.11
N VAL A 23 -10.17 -28.50 -4.27
CA VAL A 23 -10.14 -29.16 -5.58
C VAL A 23 -11.35 -30.08 -5.68
N GLU A 24 -12.13 -29.92 -6.74
CA GLU A 24 -13.33 -30.70 -7.03
C GLU A 24 -13.18 -31.35 -8.40
N MET A 25 -13.43 -32.65 -8.49
CA MET A 25 -13.49 -33.38 -9.76
C MET A 25 -14.93 -33.77 -10.05
N ALA A 26 -15.44 -33.44 -11.23
CA ALA A 26 -16.75 -33.89 -11.65
C ALA A 26 -16.78 -35.42 -11.80
N ASN A 27 -17.93 -36.05 -11.56
CA ASN A 27 -18.10 -37.51 -11.59
C ASN A 27 -17.71 -38.13 -12.95
N ASN A 28 -17.87 -37.37 -14.04
CA ASN A 28 -17.48 -37.78 -15.38
C ASN A 28 -15.95 -37.77 -15.61
N ARG A 29 -15.16 -37.28 -14.65
CA ARG A 29 -13.71 -37.10 -14.71
C ARG A 29 -13.22 -36.28 -15.93
N GLN A 30 -14.11 -35.48 -16.52
CA GLN A 30 -13.79 -34.61 -17.65
C GLN A 30 -13.59 -33.16 -17.24
N THR A 31 -14.09 -32.78 -16.06
CA THR A 31 -13.99 -31.42 -15.54
C THR A 31 -13.39 -31.44 -14.13
N MET A 32 -12.39 -30.57 -13.92
CA MET A 32 -11.81 -30.28 -12.61
C MET A 32 -12.01 -28.79 -12.31
N ALA A 33 -12.39 -28.47 -11.07
CA ALA A 33 -12.47 -27.11 -10.58
C ALA A 33 -11.51 -26.93 -9.39
N VAL A 34 -10.71 -25.88 -9.44
CA VAL A 34 -9.81 -25.47 -8.36
C VAL A 34 -10.27 -24.11 -7.86
N LYS A 35 -10.70 -24.05 -6.61
CA LYS A 35 -11.06 -22.82 -5.92
C LYS A 35 -9.89 -22.41 -5.04
N TYR A 36 -9.46 -21.16 -5.11
CA TYR A 36 -8.33 -20.63 -4.32
C TYR A 36 -8.75 -19.46 -3.45
N TRP A 37 -7.89 -19.09 -2.49
CA TRP A 37 -8.16 -18.07 -1.48
C TRP A 37 -9.47 -18.36 -0.72
N VAL A 38 -9.63 -19.61 -0.31
CA VAL A 38 -10.78 -20.04 0.49
C VAL A 38 -10.58 -19.51 1.92
N PRO A 39 -11.48 -18.67 2.46
CA PRO A 39 -11.37 -18.21 3.84
C PRO A 39 -11.47 -19.39 4.80
N LYS A 40 -10.61 -19.41 5.82
CA LYS A 40 -10.73 -20.36 6.93
C LYS A 40 -12.09 -20.10 7.58
N SER A 41 -12.95 -21.12 7.66
CA SER A 41 -14.25 -21.00 8.30
C SER A 41 -14.05 -20.51 9.74
N SER A 42 -14.56 -19.32 10.05
CA SER A 42 -14.48 -18.78 11.41
C SER A 42 -15.10 -19.80 12.38
N PRO A 43 -14.48 -20.04 13.56
CA PRO A 43 -15.09 -20.90 14.55
C PRO A 43 -16.49 -20.36 14.91
N PRO A 44 -17.50 -21.23 15.08
CA PRO A 44 -18.91 -20.85 15.17
C PRO A 44 -19.28 -19.90 16.33
N ASN A 45 -18.35 -19.60 17.24
CA ASN A 45 -18.59 -18.80 18.45
C ASN A 45 -18.04 -17.36 18.43
N GLN A 46 -17.38 -16.90 17.35
CA GLN A 46 -16.98 -15.49 17.25
C GLN A 46 -18.12 -14.67 16.63
N LYS A 47 -18.89 -13.99 17.48
CA LYS A 47 -19.82 -12.94 17.04
C LYS A 47 -19.00 -11.84 16.37
N ARG A 48 -18.99 -11.80 15.03
CA ARG A 48 -18.42 -10.67 14.28
C ARG A 48 -19.19 -9.40 14.68
N PRO A 49 -18.51 -8.26 14.88
CA PRO A 49 -19.20 -7.01 15.10
C PRO A 49 -20.10 -6.68 13.89
N PRO A 50 -21.32 -6.14 14.12
CA PRO A 50 -22.37 -6.01 13.09
C PRO A 50 -22.03 -5.05 11.92
N GLN A 51 -20.86 -4.43 11.92
CA GLN A 51 -20.42 -3.48 10.89
C GLN A 51 -19.46 -4.09 9.84
N GLN A 52 -19.05 -5.36 10.00
CA GLN A 52 -18.18 -6.01 9.02
C GLN A 52 -19.00 -6.57 7.86
N ARG A 53 -18.80 -6.03 6.65
CA ARG A 53 -19.30 -6.68 5.43
C ARG A 53 -18.70 -8.08 5.36
N PRO A 54 -19.50 -9.14 5.17
CA PRO A 54 -18.95 -10.46 5.01
C PRO A 54 -18.07 -10.48 3.76
N LEU A 55 -16.78 -10.76 3.95
CA LEU A 55 -15.90 -11.13 2.85
C LEU A 55 -16.52 -12.35 2.14
N PRO A 56 -16.48 -12.41 0.79
CA PRO A 56 -17.02 -13.54 0.06
C PRO A 56 -16.34 -14.84 0.51
N SER A 57 -17.09 -15.93 0.43
CA SER A 57 -16.64 -17.25 0.87
C SER A 57 -15.57 -17.87 -0.04
N LEU A 58 -15.31 -17.27 -1.19
CA LEU A 58 -14.37 -17.70 -2.22
C LEU A 58 -13.87 -16.46 -2.95
N SER A 59 -12.63 -16.46 -3.43
CA SER A 59 -12.09 -15.30 -4.17
C SER A 59 -11.76 -15.63 -5.63
N GLY A 60 -11.58 -16.89 -6.03
CA GLY A 60 -11.47 -17.23 -7.45
C GLY A 60 -11.56 -18.71 -7.77
N LYS A 61 -11.89 -19.02 -9.02
CA LYS A 61 -12.14 -20.38 -9.51
C LYS A 61 -11.51 -20.61 -10.88
N LEU A 62 -10.72 -21.67 -10.97
CA LEU A 62 -10.12 -22.18 -12.20
C LEU A 62 -10.81 -23.48 -12.59
N THR A 63 -11.35 -23.55 -13.80
CA THR A 63 -12.02 -24.72 -14.35
C THR A 63 -11.22 -25.27 -15.52
N ILE A 64 -10.83 -26.55 -15.45
CA ILE A 64 -10.14 -27.27 -16.51
C ILE A 64 -11.07 -28.36 -17.02
N SER A 65 -11.41 -28.33 -18.32
CA SER A 65 -12.32 -29.28 -18.94
C SER A 65 -11.74 -29.92 -20.20
N ILE A 66 -12.14 -31.17 -20.48
CA ILE A 66 -11.84 -31.86 -21.73
C ILE A 66 -13.02 -31.64 -22.68
N VAL A 67 -12.79 -30.94 -23.79
CA VAL A 67 -13.82 -30.65 -24.79
C VAL A 67 -13.48 -31.30 -26.13
N GLN A 68 -14.50 -31.83 -26.81
CA GLN A 68 -14.37 -32.33 -28.17
C GLN A 68 -14.38 -31.15 -29.15
N VAL A 69 -13.32 -31.01 -29.94
CA VAL A 69 -13.23 -30.03 -31.02
C VAL A 69 -13.91 -30.61 -32.24
N LYS A 70 -15.08 -30.07 -32.61
CA LYS A 70 -15.64 -30.33 -33.94
C LYS A 70 -14.76 -29.60 -34.95
N GLU A 71 -13.98 -30.34 -35.74
CA GLU A 71 -13.30 -29.77 -36.90
C GLU A 71 -14.35 -29.16 -37.83
N LYS A 72 -14.21 -27.87 -38.14
CA LYS A 72 -14.95 -27.23 -39.24
C LYS A 72 -14.37 -27.74 -40.56
N THR A 73 -14.63 -28.98 -40.93
CA THR A 73 -14.21 -29.54 -42.22
C THR A 73 -15.07 -28.95 -43.34
N GLY A 74 -14.62 -27.83 -43.89
CA GLY A 74 -15.03 -27.31 -45.19
C GLY A 74 -14.29 -27.95 -46.38
N ARG A 75 -13.71 -29.14 -46.23
CA ARG A 75 -13.07 -29.86 -47.35
C ARG A 75 -13.56 -31.30 -47.41
N LYS A 76 -14.38 -31.58 -48.42
CA LYS A 76 -14.71 -32.93 -48.91
C LYS A 76 -13.40 -33.60 -49.35
N GLY A 77 -12.89 -34.52 -48.55
CA GLY A 77 -11.77 -35.40 -48.88
C GLY A 77 -12.08 -36.81 -48.41
N PHE A 78 -11.85 -37.79 -49.28
CA PHE A 78 -12.30 -39.18 -49.18
C PHE A 78 -12.04 -39.84 -47.82
N ARG A 79 -13.08 -40.54 -47.33
CA ARG A 79 -13.10 -41.29 -46.08
C ARG A 79 -12.12 -42.47 -46.12
N SER A 80 -11.08 -42.41 -45.29
CA SER A 80 -10.39 -43.62 -44.79
C SER A 80 -11.02 -44.01 -43.42
N PRO A 81 -11.38 -45.28 -43.18
CA PRO A 81 -12.05 -45.72 -41.93
C PRO A 81 -11.26 -45.50 -40.64
N ARG A 82 -9.98 -45.09 -40.71
CA ARG A 82 -9.11 -44.80 -39.56
C ARG A 82 -9.08 -43.34 -39.12
N ALA A 83 -9.81 -42.43 -39.79
CA ALA A 83 -9.73 -40.99 -39.54
C ALA A 83 -10.84 -40.42 -38.62
N ARG A 84 -11.45 -41.24 -37.74
CA ARG A 84 -12.30 -40.73 -36.64
C ARG A 84 -11.46 -40.56 -35.38
N VAL A 85 -10.43 -39.73 -35.44
CA VAL A 85 -9.76 -39.27 -34.22
C VAL A 85 -10.60 -38.10 -33.71
N GLU A 86 -11.36 -38.33 -32.64
CA GLU A 86 -12.02 -37.24 -31.93
C GLU A 86 -10.93 -36.33 -31.36
N HIS A 87 -10.74 -35.16 -31.96
CA HIS A 87 -9.77 -34.17 -31.50
C HIS A 87 -10.26 -33.59 -30.16
N MET A 88 -9.83 -34.17 -29.05
CA MET A 88 -10.07 -33.62 -27.72
C MET A 88 -9.01 -32.56 -27.40
N ARG A 89 -9.43 -31.44 -26.78
CA ARG A 89 -8.52 -30.42 -26.26
C ARG A 89 -8.88 -30.10 -24.81
N PHE A 90 -7.92 -29.55 -24.08
CA PHE A 90 -8.19 -28.91 -22.80
C PHE A 90 -8.72 -27.49 -23.04
N ASP A 91 -9.77 -27.16 -22.30
CA ASP A 91 -10.33 -25.82 -22.22
C ASP A 91 -10.18 -25.37 -20.77
N VAL A 92 -9.44 -24.28 -20.58
CA VAL A 92 -9.14 -23.71 -19.27
C VAL A 92 -9.90 -22.40 -19.17
N HIS A 93 -10.69 -22.26 -18.11
CA HIS A 93 -11.49 -21.08 -17.85
C HIS A 93 -11.21 -20.56 -16.44
N TRP A 94 -10.96 -19.27 -16.30
CA TRP A 94 -10.77 -18.61 -15.02
C TRP A 94 -11.89 -17.61 -14.75
N GLU A 95 -12.48 -17.72 -13.56
CA GLU A 95 -13.52 -16.84 -13.03
C GLU A 95 -12.98 -16.21 -11.73
N PRO A 96 -12.63 -14.91 -11.69
CA PRO A 96 -12.40 -14.21 -10.44
C PRO A 96 -13.75 -13.99 -9.73
N GLU A 97 -13.81 -14.25 -8.43
CA GLU A 97 -14.99 -13.89 -7.64
C GLU A 97 -14.91 -12.39 -7.29
N ASN A 98 -16.02 -11.69 -7.45
CA ASN A 98 -16.11 -10.30 -7.04
C ASN A 98 -16.08 -10.20 -5.50
N GLY A 99 -15.32 -9.24 -4.97
CA GLY A 99 -15.26 -9.01 -3.51
C GLY A 99 -14.05 -9.62 -2.82
N ALA A 100 -13.08 -10.20 -3.54
CA ALA A 100 -11.77 -10.57 -2.98
C ALA A 100 -11.18 -9.37 -2.21
N LEU A 101 -10.64 -9.59 -1.01
CA LEU A 101 -10.21 -8.53 -0.07
C LEU A 101 -11.27 -7.45 0.22
N GLY A 102 -12.55 -7.74 0.01
CA GLY A 102 -13.66 -6.80 0.18
C GLY A 102 -13.71 -5.71 -0.89
N VAL A 103 -13.02 -5.90 -2.02
CA VAL A 103 -12.93 -4.92 -3.11
C VAL A 103 -13.52 -5.45 -4.41
N ILE A 104 -13.88 -4.52 -5.30
CA ILE A 104 -14.44 -4.84 -6.63
C ILE A 104 -13.53 -4.17 -7.66
N PRO A 105 -12.49 -4.87 -8.15
CA PRO A 105 -11.65 -4.36 -9.24
C PRO A 105 -12.46 -4.15 -10.53
N ALA A 106 -11.92 -3.33 -11.43
CA ALA A 106 -12.53 -3.10 -12.73
C ALA A 106 -12.49 -4.39 -13.57
N LEU A 107 -13.53 -4.65 -14.38
CA LEU A 107 -13.62 -5.87 -15.18
C LEU A 107 -12.47 -5.98 -16.19
N GLU A 108 -12.01 -4.84 -16.70
CA GLU A 108 -10.87 -4.78 -17.62
C GLU A 108 -9.58 -5.27 -16.97
N ASP A 109 -9.40 -5.03 -15.67
CA ASP A 109 -8.23 -5.46 -14.91
C ASP A 109 -8.28 -6.93 -14.49
N LEU A 110 -9.47 -7.55 -14.54
CA LEU A 110 -9.70 -8.96 -14.23
C LEU A 110 -9.84 -9.83 -15.49
N PHE A 111 -9.81 -9.23 -16.68
CA PHE A 111 -9.91 -9.97 -17.94
C PHE A 111 -8.56 -10.59 -18.33
N MET A 112 -8.52 -11.92 -18.42
CA MET A 112 -7.35 -12.66 -18.93
C MET A 112 -7.63 -13.23 -20.32
N PRO A 113 -6.80 -12.92 -21.34
CA PRO A 113 -6.93 -13.52 -22.66
C PRO A 113 -6.77 -15.05 -22.62
N PRO A 114 -7.60 -15.83 -23.35
CA PRO A 114 -7.52 -17.30 -23.39
C PRO A 114 -6.16 -17.86 -23.83
N GLU A 115 -5.39 -17.09 -24.60
CA GLU A 115 -4.05 -17.44 -25.06
C GLU A 115 -3.03 -17.52 -23.90
N GLN A 116 -3.25 -16.77 -22.81
CA GLN A 116 -2.39 -16.79 -21.63
C GLN A 116 -2.70 -17.96 -20.69
N LEU A 117 -3.91 -18.54 -20.78
CA LEU A 117 -4.33 -19.73 -20.04
C LEU A 117 -3.81 -21.05 -20.65
N ARG A 118 -2.92 -20.97 -21.66
CA ARG A 118 -2.59 -22.07 -22.57
C ARG A 118 -1.21 -22.71 -22.38
N ILE A 119 -0.42 -22.29 -21.39
CA ILE A 119 0.98 -22.74 -21.24
C ILE A 119 1.02 -24.15 -20.64
N ASP A 120 1.52 -25.12 -21.42
CA ASP A 120 1.92 -26.52 -21.11
C ASP A 120 1.56 -27.07 -19.71
N LEU A 121 0.26 -27.19 -19.43
CA LEU A 121 -0.44 -27.95 -18.37
C LEU A 121 0.37 -28.39 -17.13
N ASP A 122 1.15 -27.48 -16.55
CA ASP A 122 1.61 -27.54 -15.17
C ASP A 122 0.59 -26.79 -14.31
N MET A 123 -0.08 -27.51 -13.43
CA MET A 123 -1.12 -26.95 -12.56
C MET A 123 -0.56 -25.85 -11.66
N GLU A 124 0.70 -26.00 -11.19
CA GLU A 124 1.30 -25.00 -10.32
C GLU A 124 1.54 -23.68 -11.07
N SER A 125 2.18 -23.75 -12.24
CA SER A 125 2.42 -22.58 -13.10
C SER A 125 1.11 -21.89 -13.51
N LEU A 126 0.08 -22.66 -13.84
CA LEU A 126 -1.24 -22.12 -14.19
C LEU A 126 -1.88 -21.40 -12.99
N LEU A 127 -1.85 -22.01 -11.80
CA LEU A 127 -2.39 -21.38 -10.58
C LEU A 127 -1.65 -20.10 -10.24
N ARG A 128 -0.31 -20.11 -10.30
CA ARG A 128 0.53 -18.93 -10.05
C ARG A 128 0.19 -17.80 -11.02
N THR A 129 -0.03 -18.12 -12.30
CA THR A 129 -0.39 -17.14 -13.34
C THR A 129 -1.72 -16.46 -13.02
N VAL A 130 -2.73 -17.26 -12.69
CA VAL A 130 -4.09 -16.79 -12.39
C VAL A 130 -4.13 -15.96 -11.09
N ILE A 131 -3.47 -16.43 -10.03
CA ILE A 131 -3.37 -15.72 -8.76
C ILE A 131 -2.60 -14.40 -8.93
N ARG A 132 -1.51 -14.39 -9.71
CA ARG A 132 -0.76 -13.17 -10.01
C ARG A 132 -1.67 -12.16 -10.69
N TRP A 133 -2.39 -12.55 -11.75
CA TRP A 133 -3.29 -11.65 -12.47
C TRP A 133 -4.38 -11.08 -11.56
N HIS A 134 -4.99 -11.93 -10.72
CA HIS A 134 -5.99 -11.47 -9.77
C HIS A 134 -5.39 -10.47 -8.77
N THR A 135 -4.19 -10.74 -8.27
CA THR A 135 -3.45 -9.84 -7.37
C THR A 135 -3.19 -8.49 -8.05
N GLU A 136 -2.76 -8.47 -9.30
CA GLU A 136 -2.55 -7.23 -10.06
C GLU A 136 -3.83 -6.41 -10.16
N GLY A 137 -4.97 -7.03 -10.48
CA GLY A 137 -6.25 -6.35 -10.54
C GLY A 137 -6.66 -5.72 -9.20
N VAL A 138 -6.49 -6.44 -8.09
CA VAL A 138 -6.76 -5.91 -6.75
C VAL A 138 -5.80 -4.77 -6.39
N MET A 139 -4.51 -4.89 -6.72
CA MET A 139 -3.53 -3.85 -6.42
C MET A 139 -3.77 -2.57 -7.23
N LYS A 140 -4.17 -2.69 -8.50
CA LYS A 140 -4.60 -1.56 -9.34
C LYS A 140 -5.86 -0.88 -8.81
N PHE A 141 -6.80 -1.66 -8.26
CA PHE A 141 -7.95 -1.09 -7.56
C PHE A 141 -7.50 -0.20 -6.40
N PHE A 142 -6.63 -0.71 -5.51
CA PHE A 142 -6.12 0.08 -4.39
C PHE A 142 -5.29 1.29 -4.84
N GLN A 143 -4.49 1.15 -5.90
CA GLN A 143 -3.77 2.28 -6.49
C GLN A 143 -4.74 3.37 -6.95
N THR A 144 -5.82 2.99 -7.64
CA THR A 144 -6.86 3.93 -8.09
C THR A 144 -7.57 4.59 -6.91
N GLN A 145 -7.89 3.83 -5.86
CA GLN A 145 -8.48 4.39 -4.63
C GLN A 145 -7.54 5.37 -3.92
N LEU A 146 -6.24 5.09 -3.87
CA LEU A 146 -5.27 6.01 -3.28
C LEU A 146 -5.14 7.31 -4.10
N GLN A 147 -5.03 7.19 -5.42
CA GLN A 147 -4.80 8.35 -6.30
C GLN A 147 -6.05 9.20 -6.53
N ARG A 148 -7.24 8.59 -6.57
CA ARG A 148 -8.51 9.26 -6.95
C ARG A 148 -9.57 9.28 -5.85
N GLY A 149 -9.38 8.56 -4.76
CA GLY A 149 -10.34 8.50 -3.66
C GLY A 149 -10.56 9.87 -3.02
N THR A 150 -11.78 10.14 -2.54
CA THR A 150 -12.17 11.46 -2.01
C THR A 150 -11.29 11.93 -0.85
N MET A 151 -10.90 11.01 0.03
CA MET A 151 -10.05 11.28 1.20
C MET A 151 -8.55 11.26 0.88
N THR A 152 -8.15 10.52 -0.15
CA THR A 152 -6.75 10.19 -0.44
C THR A 152 -6.18 10.99 -1.61
N ARG A 153 -7.01 11.50 -2.51
CA ARG A 153 -6.57 12.24 -3.71
C ARG A 153 -5.71 13.45 -3.40
N ASN A 154 -5.89 14.12 -2.27
CA ASN A 154 -5.05 15.28 -1.94
C ASN A 154 -3.68 14.85 -1.39
N ILE A 155 -3.56 13.61 -0.93
CA ILE A 155 -2.40 13.05 -0.23
C ILE A 155 -1.52 12.23 -1.18
N PHE A 156 -2.13 11.36 -1.99
CA PHE A 156 -1.44 10.34 -2.80
C PHE A 156 -1.68 10.46 -4.31
N SER A 157 -2.26 11.58 -4.79
CA SER A 157 -2.35 11.85 -6.24
C SER A 157 -1.05 12.31 -6.91
N PRO A 158 -0.06 12.93 -6.22
CA PRO A 158 1.18 13.30 -6.88
C PRO A 158 1.86 12.11 -7.56
N GLN A 159 2.45 12.35 -8.73
CA GLN A 159 3.18 11.31 -9.45
C GLN A 159 4.37 10.83 -8.61
N GLY A 160 4.56 9.51 -8.54
CA GLY A 160 5.62 8.89 -7.74
C GLY A 160 5.21 8.53 -6.30
N ASP A 161 4.10 9.07 -5.77
CA ASP A 161 3.66 8.74 -4.41
C ASP A 161 3.06 7.34 -4.30
N VAL A 162 2.50 6.83 -5.39
CA VAL A 162 2.01 5.45 -5.50
C VAL A 162 2.53 4.84 -6.78
N VAL A 163 3.49 3.93 -6.65
CA VAL A 163 4.12 3.22 -7.76
C VAL A 163 3.76 1.74 -7.67
N PHE A 164 3.03 1.26 -8.67
CA PHE A 164 2.74 -0.16 -8.80
C PHE A 164 3.86 -0.84 -9.60
N VAL A 165 4.41 -1.92 -9.04
CA VAL A 165 5.48 -2.71 -9.65
C VAL A 165 4.96 -4.13 -9.85
N SER A 166 4.73 -4.49 -11.12
CA SER A 166 4.52 -5.87 -11.55
C SER A 166 5.71 -6.31 -12.41
N ASN A 167 6.70 -6.93 -11.77
CA ASN A 167 7.79 -7.65 -12.44
C ASN A 167 7.62 -9.16 -12.17
N GLU A 168 8.51 -10.02 -12.66
CA GLU A 168 8.41 -11.50 -12.53
C GLU A 168 8.25 -12.07 -11.09
N GLY A 169 8.31 -11.22 -10.06
CA GLY A 169 7.98 -11.54 -8.67
C GLY A 169 6.50 -11.30 -8.29
N SER A 170 6.25 -11.17 -6.98
CA SER A 170 4.92 -10.84 -6.45
C SER A 170 4.57 -9.38 -6.74
N PRO A 171 3.39 -9.07 -7.32
CA PRO A 171 2.96 -7.70 -7.54
C PRO A 171 2.98 -6.89 -6.24
N SER A 172 3.50 -5.67 -6.30
CA SER A 172 3.68 -4.81 -5.13
C SER A 172 3.33 -3.37 -5.44
N SER A 173 2.83 -2.65 -4.44
CA SER A 173 2.63 -1.20 -4.50
C SER A 173 3.60 -0.54 -3.54
N GLN A 174 4.41 0.38 -4.04
CA GLN A 174 5.26 1.25 -3.24
C GLN A 174 4.51 2.55 -2.99
N ILE A 175 4.33 2.91 -1.72
CA ILE A 175 3.63 4.11 -1.28
C ILE A 175 4.60 5.01 -0.54
N HIS A 176 4.85 6.19 -1.07
CA HIS A 176 5.59 7.23 -0.38
C HIS A 176 4.73 7.83 0.73
N LEU A 177 5.23 7.78 1.96
CA LEU A 177 4.54 8.38 3.11
C LEU A 177 4.97 9.84 3.26
N CYS A 178 6.26 10.08 3.43
CA CYS A 178 6.85 11.40 3.63
C CYS A 178 8.37 11.35 3.50
N ALA A 179 9.01 12.46 3.14
CA ALA A 179 10.47 12.58 3.04
C ALA A 179 11.13 11.42 2.26
N ASP A 180 11.80 10.49 2.95
CA ASP A 180 12.47 9.30 2.40
C ASP A 180 11.76 7.98 2.79
N LYS A 181 10.58 8.05 3.40
CA LYS A 181 9.85 6.89 3.93
C LYS A 181 8.88 6.34 2.90
N VAL A 182 9.13 5.10 2.48
CA VAL A 182 8.28 4.37 1.53
C VAL A 182 7.86 3.03 2.13
N VAL A 183 6.58 2.71 1.99
CA VAL A 183 5.98 1.44 2.41
C VAL A 183 5.66 0.60 1.18
N ILE A 184 6.02 -0.67 1.24
CA ILE A 184 5.70 -1.68 0.23
C ILE A 184 4.50 -2.48 0.72
N VAL A 185 3.42 -2.46 -0.06
CA VAL A 185 2.24 -3.31 0.11
C VAL A 185 2.33 -4.49 -0.85
N THR A 186 2.17 -5.70 -0.33
CA THR A 186 2.07 -6.94 -1.12
C THR A 186 0.88 -7.78 -0.68
N VAL A 187 0.31 -8.58 -1.58
CA VAL A 187 -0.68 -9.62 -1.25
C VAL A 187 0.04 -10.97 -1.23
N ASP A 188 -0.12 -11.73 -0.15
CA ASP A 188 0.35 -13.11 -0.10
C ASP A 188 -0.49 -13.96 -1.09
N PRO A 189 0.14 -14.55 -2.13
CA PRO A 189 -0.57 -15.28 -3.17
C PRO A 189 -1.22 -16.57 -2.67
N ARG A 190 -0.83 -17.09 -1.50
CA ARG A 190 -1.44 -18.28 -0.91
C ARG A 190 -2.59 -17.91 0.02
N THR A 191 -2.40 -16.91 0.88
CA THR A 191 -3.32 -16.64 1.99
C THR A 191 -4.30 -15.50 1.76
N GLU A 192 -4.19 -14.76 0.64
CA GLU A 192 -4.97 -13.55 0.40
C GLU A 192 -4.78 -12.50 1.50
N ARG A 193 -3.58 -12.39 2.08
CA ARG A 193 -3.32 -11.43 3.16
C ARG A 193 -2.47 -10.27 2.68
N LEU A 194 -2.87 -9.06 3.05
CA LEU A 194 -2.05 -7.87 2.86
C LEU A 194 -0.86 -7.92 3.82
N THR A 195 0.29 -7.52 3.30
CA THR A 195 1.55 -7.38 4.04
C THR A 195 2.11 -6.00 3.77
N LEU A 196 2.54 -5.32 4.83
CA LEU A 196 3.14 -3.99 4.81
C LEU A 196 4.60 -4.11 5.23
N ARG A 197 5.52 -3.53 4.45
CA ARG A 197 6.97 -3.54 4.73
C ARG A 197 7.57 -2.14 4.52
N ASP A 198 8.56 -1.75 5.33
CA ASP A 198 9.33 -0.53 5.12
C ASP A 198 10.46 -0.81 4.11
N THR A 199 10.75 0.14 3.21
CA THR A 199 11.91 0.07 2.29
C THR A 199 13.24 0.12 3.04
N GLY A 200 13.27 0.72 4.23
CA GLY A 200 14.46 0.74 5.11
C GLY A 200 14.73 -0.58 5.85
N ASP A 201 13.86 -1.58 5.72
CA ASP A 201 13.83 -2.80 6.55
C ASP A 201 14.70 -3.95 6.03
N LEU A 202 15.44 -3.75 4.93
CA LEU A 202 16.41 -4.76 4.47
C LEU A 202 17.61 -4.93 5.42
N ALA A 203 17.76 -4.11 6.47
CA ALA A 203 18.93 -4.16 7.37
C ALA A 203 18.73 -3.79 8.85
N ALA A 204 17.52 -3.43 9.35
CA ALA A 204 17.38 -2.87 10.71
C ALA A 204 16.27 -3.55 11.54
N ALA A 205 16.65 -4.52 12.38
CA ALA A 205 15.80 -5.38 13.21
C ALA A 205 15.01 -4.69 14.36
N GLY A 206 14.45 -3.49 14.17
CA GLY A 206 13.78 -2.73 15.25
C GLY A 206 12.55 -1.93 14.87
N ARG A 207 12.16 -1.86 13.59
CA ARG A 207 10.97 -1.10 13.12
C ARG A 207 9.73 -1.96 12.82
N GLU A 208 9.90 -3.27 12.80
CA GLU A 208 8.86 -4.28 12.57
C GLU A 208 7.57 -4.17 13.45
N PRO A 209 7.63 -3.73 14.74
CA PRO A 209 6.45 -3.76 15.61
C PRO A 209 5.30 -2.84 15.16
N ARG A 210 5.59 -1.73 14.48
CA ARG A 210 4.57 -0.73 14.09
C ARG A 210 3.68 -1.23 12.96
N PHE A 211 4.28 -1.93 12.00
CA PHE A 211 3.54 -2.50 10.88
C PHE A 211 2.75 -3.73 11.30
N ALA A 212 3.29 -4.56 12.20
CA ALA A 212 2.59 -5.72 12.75
C ALA A 212 1.26 -5.32 13.43
N ALA A 213 1.26 -4.24 14.22
CA ALA A 213 0.09 -3.74 14.93
C ALA A 213 -1.04 -3.26 13.98
N ILE A 214 -0.71 -2.80 12.78
CA ILE A 214 -1.68 -2.29 11.79
C ILE A 214 -2.09 -3.39 10.80
N THR A 215 -1.18 -4.32 10.49
CA THR A 215 -1.39 -5.35 9.46
C THR A 215 -2.50 -6.33 9.85
N GLN A 216 -2.60 -6.72 11.12
CA GLN A 216 -3.62 -7.68 11.56
C GLN A 216 -5.04 -7.08 11.46
N PRO A 217 -5.35 -5.92 12.07
CA PRO A 217 -6.66 -5.27 11.89
C PRO A 217 -6.99 -4.95 10.43
N LEU A 218 -5.96 -4.61 9.63
CA LEU A 218 -6.14 -4.37 8.20
C LEU A 218 -6.58 -5.62 7.46
N ASN A 219 -6.04 -6.80 7.80
CA ASN A 219 -6.48 -8.06 7.18
C ASN A 219 -7.90 -8.47 7.58
N ASP A 220 -8.43 -7.97 8.71
CA ASP A 220 -9.83 -8.16 9.09
C ASP A 220 -10.79 -7.28 8.26
N ALA A 221 -10.29 -6.14 7.73
CA ALA A 221 -11.04 -5.22 6.89
C ALA A 221 -10.16 -4.61 5.77
N PRO A 222 -9.78 -5.38 4.73
CA PRO A 222 -8.75 -4.95 3.78
C PRO A 222 -9.12 -3.75 2.92
N PHE A 223 -10.42 -3.52 2.70
CA PHE A 223 -10.95 -2.33 2.03
C PHE A 223 -10.58 -1.02 2.75
N MET A 224 -10.16 -1.08 4.03
CA MET A 224 -9.68 0.06 4.81
C MET A 224 -8.23 0.42 4.50
N LEU A 225 -7.52 -0.28 3.61
CA LEU A 225 -6.13 0.01 3.26
C LEU A 225 -5.87 1.50 2.95
N PRO A 226 -6.70 2.21 2.14
CA PRO A 226 -6.46 3.62 1.88
C PRO A 226 -6.49 4.49 3.14
N GLN A 227 -7.45 4.22 4.05
CA GLN A 227 -7.55 4.90 5.35
C GLN A 227 -6.34 4.60 6.23
N ALA A 228 -5.96 3.32 6.30
CA ALA A 228 -4.83 2.88 7.12
C ALA A 228 -3.53 3.55 6.67
N LEU A 229 -3.31 3.71 5.36
CA LEU A 229 -2.13 4.39 4.81
C LEU A 229 -2.11 5.88 5.13
N VAL A 230 -3.26 6.57 5.13
CA VAL A 230 -3.34 7.98 5.58
C VAL A 230 -2.95 8.11 7.06
N LEU A 231 -3.49 7.24 7.92
CA LEU A 231 -3.16 7.26 9.35
C LEU A 231 -1.68 6.96 9.59
N LEU A 232 -1.16 5.94 8.89
CA LEU A 232 0.26 5.57 8.97
C LEU A 232 1.17 6.71 8.52
N ARG A 233 0.82 7.41 7.43
CA ARG A 233 1.54 8.59 6.97
C ARG A 233 1.60 9.67 8.05
N ASN A 234 0.46 10.04 8.63
CA ASN A 234 0.38 11.10 9.64
C ASN A 234 1.17 10.72 10.92
N ALA A 235 1.08 9.47 11.35
CA ALA A 235 1.89 8.94 12.45
C ALA A 235 3.39 9.06 12.13
N THR A 236 3.80 8.66 10.93
CA THR A 236 5.21 8.70 10.50
C THR A 236 5.74 10.14 10.44
N ILE A 237 4.97 11.09 9.90
CA ILE A 237 5.34 12.51 9.87
C ILE A 237 5.50 13.05 11.30
N THR A 238 4.54 12.75 12.17
CA THR A 238 4.56 13.19 13.57
C THR A 238 5.77 12.64 14.32
N ASP A 239 6.05 11.35 14.15
CA ASP A 239 7.20 10.68 14.78
C ASP A 239 8.53 11.28 14.32
N LEU A 240 8.69 11.54 13.02
CA LEU A 240 9.90 12.13 12.46
C LEU A 240 10.13 13.57 12.94
N ALA A 241 9.05 14.36 13.00
CA ALA A 241 9.14 15.73 13.49
C ALA A 241 9.46 15.75 14.99
N GLU A 242 8.79 14.94 15.81
CA GLU A 242 9.08 14.83 17.24
C GLU A 242 10.52 14.37 17.51
N GLN A 243 11.02 13.37 16.79
CA GLN A 243 12.40 12.90 16.92
C GLN A 243 13.41 14.04 16.67
N LYS A 244 13.13 14.94 15.72
CA LYS A 244 13.99 16.10 15.44
C LYS A 244 13.93 17.16 16.54
N VAL A 245 12.75 17.40 17.11
CA VAL A 245 12.57 18.31 18.24
C VAL A 245 13.32 17.79 19.47
N GLN A 246 13.19 16.50 19.77
CA GLN A 246 13.90 15.83 20.87
C GLN A 246 15.42 15.82 20.65
N TYR A 247 15.87 15.63 19.41
CA TYR A 247 17.30 15.72 19.07
C TYR A 247 17.89 17.10 19.38
N LEU A 248 17.10 18.17 19.25
CA LEU A 248 17.50 19.52 19.65
C LEU A 248 17.41 19.78 21.16
N GLY A 249 17.00 18.79 21.96
CA GLY A 249 16.80 18.93 23.41
C GLY A 249 15.58 19.78 23.78
N LEU A 250 14.65 19.99 22.85
CA LEU A 250 13.46 20.80 23.05
C LEU A 250 12.30 19.96 23.59
N GLN A 251 11.45 20.58 24.41
CA GLN A 251 10.29 19.94 25.00
C GLN A 251 9.10 19.97 24.03
N SER A 252 8.66 18.79 23.60
CA SER A 252 7.56 18.62 22.65
C SER A 252 6.36 17.88 23.23
N TYR A 253 5.18 18.20 22.71
CA TYR A 253 3.93 17.54 23.04
C TYR A 253 3.13 17.27 21.76
N ARG A 254 2.64 16.04 21.58
CA ARG A 254 1.71 15.71 20.49
C ARG A 254 0.28 16.21 20.76
N THR A 255 -0.08 16.31 22.04
CA THR A 255 -1.39 16.76 22.50
C THR A 255 -1.25 17.73 23.66
N ARG A 256 -2.18 18.68 23.74
CA ARG A 256 -2.39 19.60 24.86
C ARG A 256 -3.90 19.71 25.07
N ASN A 257 -4.34 20.17 26.23
CA ASN A 257 -5.76 20.24 26.63
C ASN A 257 -6.51 21.38 25.93
N PHE A 258 -6.31 21.56 24.62
CA PHE A 258 -7.10 22.47 23.80
C PHE A 258 -8.39 21.77 23.39
N SER A 259 -9.50 22.51 23.43
CA SER A 259 -10.78 22.01 22.90
C SER A 259 -10.70 21.83 21.38
N ALA A 260 -11.64 21.06 20.82
CA ALA A 260 -11.70 20.87 19.36
C ALA A 260 -11.86 22.19 18.59
N ASP A 261 -12.55 23.18 19.17
CA ASP A 261 -12.74 24.48 18.54
C ASP A 261 -11.48 25.35 18.60
N GLU A 262 -10.68 25.23 19.67
CA GLU A 262 -9.36 25.85 19.75
C GLU A 262 -8.39 25.25 18.73
N ILE A 263 -8.40 23.93 18.57
CA ILE A 263 -7.56 23.24 17.59
C ILE A 263 -7.90 23.69 16.16
N LYS A 264 -9.19 23.92 15.83
CA LYS A 264 -9.60 24.43 14.51
C LYS A 264 -9.02 25.80 14.16
N LYS A 265 -8.60 26.62 15.14
CA LYS A 265 -7.94 27.91 14.89
C LYS A 265 -6.59 27.75 14.18
N LEU A 266 -5.94 26.58 14.31
CA LEU A 266 -4.71 26.23 13.61
C LEU A 266 -4.93 25.82 12.14
N GLY A 267 -6.17 25.90 11.65
CA GLY A 267 -6.52 25.63 10.26
C GLY A 267 -7.43 24.42 10.11
N GLN A 268 -8.39 24.52 9.19
CA GLN A 268 -9.33 23.44 8.89
C GLN A 268 -8.69 22.30 8.10
N ASP A 269 -7.55 22.57 7.45
CA ASP A 269 -6.75 21.63 6.67
C ASP A 269 -5.67 20.92 7.49
N ALA A 270 -5.59 21.19 8.80
CA ALA A 270 -4.61 20.58 9.68
C ALA A 270 -4.91 19.09 9.90
N GLN A 271 -3.93 18.25 9.62
CA GLN A 271 -3.96 16.79 9.78
C GLN A 271 -3.30 16.32 11.09
N GLY A 272 -2.56 17.20 11.76
CA GLY A 272 -1.86 16.92 13.02
C GLY A 272 -1.07 18.13 13.51
N HIS A 273 -0.61 18.07 14.76
CA HIS A 273 0.09 19.17 15.41
C HIS A 273 1.20 18.63 16.32
N ILE A 274 2.28 19.40 16.47
CA ILE A 274 3.28 19.21 17.52
C ILE A 274 3.51 20.55 18.18
N TYR A 275 3.32 20.60 19.50
CA TYR A 275 3.55 21.78 20.32
C TYR A 275 4.95 21.72 20.92
N ILE A 276 5.79 22.71 20.62
CA ILE A 276 7.14 22.83 21.16
C ILE A 276 7.14 23.97 22.15
N GLN A 277 7.38 23.68 23.42
CA GLN A 277 7.35 24.68 24.48
C GLN A 277 8.58 25.58 24.41
N LEU A 278 8.37 26.90 24.51
CA LEU A 278 9.46 27.86 24.60
C LEU A 278 10.01 27.86 26.04
N GLY A 279 11.32 27.66 26.19
CA GLY A 279 11.93 27.43 27.51
C GLY A 279 11.79 28.61 28.49
N ASN A 280 11.87 29.85 28.01
CA ASN A 280 11.65 31.04 28.85
C ASN A 280 10.16 31.40 29.04
N PHE A 281 9.26 30.79 28.27
CA PHE A 281 7.85 31.17 28.21
C PHE A 281 6.97 29.92 28.30
N PRO A 282 6.63 29.43 29.51
CA PRO A 282 5.98 28.14 29.68
C PRO A 282 4.57 28.07 29.07
N THR A 283 3.94 29.21 28.84
CA THR A 283 2.63 29.36 28.19
C THR A 283 2.71 29.57 26.68
N HIS A 284 3.91 29.63 26.10
CA HIS A 284 4.08 29.87 24.67
C HIS A 284 4.62 28.64 23.96
N TYR A 285 4.13 28.42 22.74
CA TYR A 285 4.50 27.26 21.94
C TYR A 285 4.81 27.67 20.51
N LEU A 286 5.92 27.15 19.98
CA LEU A 286 6.09 26.99 18.55
C LEU A 286 5.33 25.72 18.13
N VAL A 287 4.32 25.87 17.29
CA VAL A 287 3.46 24.79 16.83
C VAL A 287 3.81 24.44 15.39
N LEU A 288 4.18 23.18 15.18
CA LEU A 288 4.28 22.58 13.85
C LEU A 288 2.90 22.05 13.48
N VAL A 289 2.27 22.66 12.48
CA VAL A 289 0.98 22.26 11.94
C VAL A 289 1.23 21.42 10.69
N ILE A 290 0.85 20.15 10.75
CA ILE A 290 0.96 19.20 9.65
C ILE A 290 -0.25 19.45 8.74
N ILE A 291 -0.04 19.98 7.55
CA ILE A 291 -1.09 20.07 6.52
C ILE A 291 -0.93 18.91 5.53
N VAL A 292 -1.64 18.93 4.41
CA VAL A 292 -1.63 17.79 3.47
C VAL A 292 -0.25 17.51 2.87
N GLN A 293 0.49 18.55 2.47
CA GLN A 293 1.73 18.43 1.69
C GLN A 293 2.98 18.97 2.39
N ASP A 294 2.84 19.73 3.47
CA ASP A 294 3.98 20.36 4.13
C ASP A 294 3.69 20.70 5.61
N PHE A 295 4.65 21.31 6.29
CA PHE A 295 4.49 21.93 7.60
C PHE A 295 4.15 23.42 7.46
N ARG A 296 3.24 23.90 8.31
CA ARG A 296 3.13 25.31 8.66
C ARG A 296 3.57 25.51 10.10
N TYR A 297 3.96 26.73 10.44
CA TYR A 297 4.52 27.06 11.73
C TYR A 297 3.75 28.23 12.33
N ALA A 298 3.28 28.06 13.56
CA ALA A 298 2.61 29.12 14.30
C ALA A 298 3.29 29.31 15.65
N LEU A 299 3.42 30.55 16.09
CA LEU A 299 3.72 30.89 17.47
C LEU A 299 2.38 31.16 18.16
N ILE A 300 2.11 30.46 19.27
CA ILE A 300 0.90 30.67 20.05
C ILE A 300 1.23 31.05 21.49
N SER A 301 0.37 31.86 22.09
CA SER A 301 0.24 32.03 23.54
C SER A 301 -0.98 31.24 24.01
N ALA A 302 -0.83 30.49 25.10
CA ALA A 302 -1.89 29.68 25.67
C ALA A 302 -2.19 30.13 27.10
N LYS A 303 -3.46 30.24 27.42
CA LYS A 303 -3.93 30.54 28.78
C LYS A 303 -4.83 29.42 29.26
N GLU A 304 -4.71 29.11 30.55
CA GLU A 304 -5.59 28.16 31.21
C GLU A 304 -6.97 28.79 31.45
N VAL A 305 -8.02 28.03 31.15
CA VAL A 305 -9.40 28.45 31.39
C VAL A 305 -9.68 28.41 32.88
N GLU A 306 -9.98 29.58 33.45
CA GLU A 306 -10.35 29.68 34.85
C GLU A 306 -11.55 28.78 35.15
N HIS A 307 -11.47 28.00 36.23
CA HIS A 307 -12.51 27.06 36.68
C HIS A 307 -12.71 25.81 35.80
N SER A 308 -11.78 25.48 34.89
CA SER A 308 -11.79 24.16 34.24
C SER A 308 -11.29 23.08 35.20
N MET A 309 -12.03 21.98 35.33
CA MET A 309 -11.59 20.80 36.10
C MET A 309 -10.45 20.03 35.43
N ASN A 310 -10.22 20.24 34.12
CA ASN A 310 -9.25 19.51 33.32
C ASN A 310 -8.04 20.34 32.92
N HIS A 311 -7.87 21.54 33.50
CA HIS A 311 -6.83 22.49 33.08
C HIS A 311 -6.87 22.75 31.57
N ASP A 312 -8.07 23.03 31.05
CA ASP A 312 -8.26 23.30 29.63
C ASP A 312 -7.49 24.56 29.22
N LEU A 313 -6.94 24.54 28.01
CA LEU A 313 -6.17 25.64 27.44
C LEU A 313 -6.94 26.32 26.30
N VAL A 314 -6.76 27.63 26.18
CA VAL A 314 -7.26 28.46 25.08
C VAL A 314 -6.07 29.19 24.44
N MET A 315 -6.09 29.31 23.12
CA MET A 315 -5.11 30.10 22.37
C MET A 315 -5.54 31.56 22.41
N GLU A 316 -4.77 32.42 23.08
CA GLU A 316 -5.01 33.87 23.14
C GLU A 316 -4.55 34.54 21.85
N ASP A 317 -3.29 34.33 21.48
CA ASP A 317 -2.70 34.84 20.25
C ASP A 317 -2.17 33.72 19.36
N ILE A 318 -2.29 33.91 18.04
CA ILE A 318 -1.77 33.01 17.01
C ILE A 318 -1.03 33.85 15.96
N GLY A 319 0.29 33.72 15.92
CA GLY A 319 1.15 34.34 14.93
C GLY A 319 1.71 33.32 13.95
N TRP A 320 1.23 33.32 12.70
CA TRP A 320 1.77 32.45 11.64
C TRP A 320 3.15 32.92 11.20
N LEU A 321 4.12 32.00 11.19
CA LEU A 321 5.51 32.30 10.85
C LEU A 321 5.75 32.13 9.34
N ASN A 322 6.46 33.09 8.75
CA ASN A 322 6.89 33.00 7.36
C ASN A 322 8.34 32.51 7.30
N VAL A 323 8.50 31.20 7.11
CA VAL A 323 9.83 30.53 7.08
C VAL A 323 10.76 31.16 6.04
N ARG A 324 10.24 31.51 4.86
CA ARG A 324 11.05 32.12 3.78
C ARG A 324 11.64 33.47 4.20
N ARG A 325 10.92 34.22 5.04
CA ARG A 325 11.40 35.50 5.56
C ARG A 325 12.45 35.31 6.67
N ILE A 326 12.29 34.28 7.51
CA ILE A 326 13.15 34.03 8.66
C ILE A 326 14.49 33.41 8.23
N HIS A 327 14.47 32.49 7.25
CA HIS A 327 15.65 31.76 6.77
C HIS A 327 16.41 32.47 5.62
N GLY A 328 15.87 33.58 5.09
CA GLY A 328 16.40 34.26 3.90
C GLY A 328 16.21 33.45 2.62
N ASN A 329 16.46 34.07 1.46
CA ASN A 329 16.29 33.46 0.12
C ASN A 329 17.23 32.25 -0.18
N GLN A 330 17.85 31.64 0.83
CA GLN A 330 18.65 30.43 0.73
C GLN A 330 17.83 29.14 0.90
N VAL A 331 16.50 29.22 0.99
CA VAL A 331 15.64 28.07 0.70
C VAL A 331 15.49 27.98 -0.81
N THR A 332 16.39 27.24 -1.46
CA THR A 332 16.04 26.59 -2.72
C THR A 332 14.95 25.57 -2.37
N ILE A 333 13.70 26.02 -2.36
CA ILE A 333 12.59 25.16 -2.76
C ILE A 333 12.90 24.90 -4.23
N GLU A 334 13.69 23.88 -4.53
CA GLU A 334 13.96 23.45 -5.91
C GLU A 334 12.64 22.96 -6.53
N GLY A 335 11.84 23.92 -6.99
CA GLY A 335 11.02 23.74 -8.17
C GLY A 335 11.98 23.55 -9.34
N GLY A 336 11.85 22.42 -10.03
CA GLY A 336 12.84 21.91 -10.95
C GLY A 336 13.36 22.91 -11.99
N MET A 337 14.67 22.93 -12.15
CA MET A 337 15.36 23.08 -13.43
C MET A 337 16.72 22.38 -13.30
N GLY A 338 17.11 21.67 -14.36
CA GLY A 338 18.14 20.63 -14.33
C GLY A 338 19.55 21.11 -13.98
N PRO A 339 20.49 20.15 -13.79
CA PRO A 339 21.83 20.47 -13.36
C PRO A 339 22.70 20.87 -14.56
N ASP A 340 23.39 21.99 -14.45
CA ASP A 340 24.63 22.22 -15.18
C ASP A 340 25.84 21.79 -14.33
N PRO A 341 26.94 21.36 -14.98
CA PRO A 341 27.91 20.45 -14.39
C PRO A 341 29.03 21.19 -13.66
N ILE A 342 29.36 20.75 -12.44
CA ILE A 342 30.63 21.10 -11.81
C ILE A 342 31.57 19.89 -11.81
N THR A 343 32.53 20.04 -12.71
CA THR A 343 33.77 19.35 -12.95
C THR A 343 34.55 18.93 -11.69
N GLY A 344 34.97 17.66 -11.67
CA GLY A 344 36.30 17.29 -11.19
C GLY A 344 36.37 16.45 -9.92
N GLN A 345 36.28 15.12 -10.05
CA GLN A 345 37.05 14.22 -9.19
C GLN A 345 37.42 12.91 -9.91
N LYS A 346 38.69 12.54 -9.77
CA LYS A 346 39.44 11.54 -10.54
C LYS A 346 38.85 10.13 -10.41
N ARG A 347 38.77 9.46 -11.55
CA ARG A 347 38.44 8.04 -11.75
C ARG A 347 39.46 7.12 -11.04
N LYS A 348 38.97 6.09 -10.38
CA LYS A 348 39.61 4.76 -10.34
C LYS A 348 38.57 3.75 -10.84
N ARG A 349 38.96 2.97 -11.85
CA ARG A 349 38.12 2.09 -12.67
C ARG A 349 38.43 0.63 -12.30
N GLU A 350 37.38 -0.16 -12.09
CA GLU A 350 37.27 -1.64 -12.20
C GLU A 350 35.94 -2.06 -11.56
N ASP A 351 35.19 -3.07 -11.97
CA ASP A 351 34.78 -3.59 -13.28
C ASP A 351 33.57 -4.52 -12.96
N GLY A 352 32.51 -4.46 -13.77
CA GLY A 352 31.64 -5.62 -14.07
C GLY A 352 30.71 -6.22 -13.00
N MET A 353 29.54 -5.61 -12.74
CA MET A 353 28.24 -6.34 -12.76
C MET A 353 27.06 -5.37 -12.78
N GLY A 354 26.25 -5.46 -13.84
CA GLY A 354 25.11 -4.58 -14.09
C GLY A 354 24.02 -4.71 -13.03
N ARG A 355 23.97 -3.74 -12.12
CA ARG A 355 22.76 -3.39 -11.38
C ARG A 355 22.10 -2.23 -12.09
N VAL A 356 21.05 -2.52 -12.85
CA VAL A 356 20.06 -1.49 -13.23
C VAL A 356 19.23 -1.25 -11.97
N GLY A 357 19.75 -0.42 -11.07
CA GLY A 357 18.89 0.27 -10.10
C GLY A 357 18.15 1.37 -10.84
N PRO A 358 16.86 1.63 -10.55
CA PRO A 358 16.20 2.76 -11.13
C PRO A 358 16.96 4.02 -10.71
N SER A 359 17.34 4.79 -11.72
CA SER A 359 17.87 6.15 -11.64
C SER A 359 17.13 6.98 -10.60
N GLY A 360 17.87 7.84 -9.89
CA GLY A 360 17.37 8.69 -8.81
C GLY A 360 16.25 9.64 -9.25
N GLU A 361 15.04 9.12 -9.32
CA GLU A 361 13.81 9.90 -9.32
C GLU A 361 13.72 10.55 -7.93
N GLN A 362 14.01 11.84 -7.88
CA GLN A 362 13.79 12.67 -6.71
C GLN A 362 12.29 12.63 -6.38
N TYR A 363 11.93 11.80 -5.39
CA TYR A 363 10.60 11.85 -4.78
C TYR A 363 10.31 13.29 -4.34
N PRO A 364 9.08 13.80 -4.54
CA PRO A 364 8.71 15.14 -4.12
C PRO A 364 9.04 15.31 -2.62
N ALA A 365 9.76 16.39 -2.29
CA ALA A 365 10.36 16.67 -0.99
C ALA A 365 9.35 17.04 0.12
N SER A 366 8.15 16.44 0.14
CA SER A 366 7.13 16.72 1.14
C SER A 366 7.59 16.27 2.54
N PHE A 367 7.39 17.13 3.55
CA PHE A 367 7.73 16.91 4.96
C PHE A 367 9.22 16.66 5.27
N ARG A 368 10.14 17.24 4.49
CA ARG A 368 11.56 17.31 4.89
C ARG A 368 11.78 18.44 5.90
N LEU A 369 11.55 18.16 7.18
CA LEU A 369 11.87 19.11 8.26
C LEU A 369 13.37 19.18 8.52
N GLU A 370 14.07 20.23 8.10
CA GLU A 370 15.51 20.34 8.39
C GLU A 370 15.77 20.76 9.84
N THR A 371 16.76 20.14 10.48
CA THR A 371 17.13 20.46 11.87
C THR A 371 17.57 21.92 12.03
N ASN A 372 18.24 22.48 11.02
CA ASN A 372 18.66 23.89 11.02
C ASN A 372 17.46 24.84 10.98
N VAL A 373 16.48 24.58 10.10
CA VAL A 373 15.24 25.37 10.00
C VAL A 373 14.48 25.35 11.32
N LEU A 374 14.32 24.17 11.94
CA LEU A 374 13.62 24.07 13.22
C LEU A 374 14.33 24.85 14.33
N ARG A 375 15.67 24.75 14.40
CA ARG A 375 16.48 25.49 15.37
C ARG A 375 16.36 27.01 15.20
N GLU A 376 16.36 27.49 13.97
CA GLU A 376 16.23 28.93 13.69
C GLU A 376 14.83 29.46 13.97
N LEU A 377 13.79 28.71 13.61
CA LEU A 377 12.41 29.07 13.96
C LEU A 377 12.23 29.14 15.47
N TYR A 378 12.78 28.17 16.20
CA TYR A 378 12.74 28.19 17.66
C TYR A 378 13.50 29.41 18.22
N ALA A 379 14.70 29.69 17.71
CA ALA A 379 15.50 30.85 18.14
C ALA A 379 14.87 32.20 17.80
N TYR A 380 14.09 32.28 16.72
CA TYR A 380 13.33 33.49 16.36
C TYR A 380 12.15 33.73 17.30
N CYS A 381 11.57 32.66 17.84
CA CYS A 381 10.45 32.73 18.78
C CYS A 381 10.90 32.90 20.24
N TRP A 382 12.17 32.61 20.54
CA TRP A 382 12.80 32.80 21.84
C TRP A 382 13.11 34.27 22.10
#